data_AF-A0A1F5CR38-F1
#
_entry.id   AF-A0A1F5CR38-F1
#
_cell.length_a   1.000
_cell.length_b   1.000
_cell.length_c   1.000
_cell.angle_alpha   90.00
_cell.angle_beta   90.00
_cell.angle_gamma   90.00
#
_symmetry.space_group_name_H-M   'P 1'
#
loop_
_entity.id
_entity.type
_entity.pdbx_description
1 polymer ?
#
loop_
_entity_poly.entity_id
_entity_poly.type
_entity_poly.pdbx_seq_one_letter_code
_entity_poly.pdbx_strand_id
1 'polypeptide(L)'
;MSLASKLNIESKGMFAASIFYAIAGIVFLILLVTAGFPPHLGIIGIFSLIAAYGLFQKRSWSIWLIVILFFVATTFSIYMLHYYLSFSDYLMSLGIAAYLVLTWIFSAYAASKRSSLES
;
A
#
# COMPACT_ATOMS: atom_id res chain seq x y z
N MET A 1 2.75 9.32 24.75
CA MET A 1 3.36 7.97 24.88
C MET A 1 4.58 7.90 23.97
N SER A 2 5.67 7.29 24.43
CA SER A 2 6.92 7.17 23.67
C SER A 2 6.76 6.22 22.48
N LEU A 3 7.28 6.61 21.31
CA LEU A 3 7.33 5.76 20.09
C LEU A 3 7.93 4.37 20.37
N ALA A 4 8.86 4.30 21.33
CA ALA A 4 9.51 3.06 21.73
C ALA A 4 8.54 2.05 22.37
N SER A 5 7.53 2.51 23.14
CA SER A 5 6.57 1.61 23.79
C SER A 5 5.57 0.99 22.79
N LYS A 6 5.44 1.59 21.61
CA LYS A 6 4.64 1.05 20.50
C LYS A 6 5.42 0.06 19.64
N LEU A 7 6.70 -0.26 19.89
CA LEU A 7 7.59 -1.06 19.01
C LEU A 7 7.94 -2.48 19.58
N ASN A 8 6.93 -3.32 19.85
CA ASN A 8 7.09 -4.77 20.03
C ASN A 8 7.24 -5.48 18.66
N ILE A 9 7.74 -6.72 18.60
CA ILE A 9 7.90 -7.46 17.31
C ILE A 9 6.61 -7.47 16.48
N GLU A 10 5.47 -7.61 17.16
CA GLU A 10 4.15 -7.56 16.56
C GLU A 10 3.83 -6.23 15.87
N SER A 11 4.22 -5.12 16.50
CA SER A 11 3.99 -3.79 15.99
C SER A 11 5.08 -3.32 15.03
N LYS A 12 6.26 -3.93 15.01
CA LYS A 12 7.29 -3.66 13.99
C LYS A 12 6.81 -4.01 12.59
N GLY A 13 6.15 -5.16 12.42
CA GLY A 13 5.59 -5.54 11.11
C GLY A 13 4.40 -4.67 10.69
N MET A 14 3.52 -4.30 11.63
CA MET A 14 2.41 -3.37 11.34
C MET A 14 2.91 -1.97 11.01
N PHE A 15 3.99 -1.54 11.66
CA PHE A 15 4.67 -0.29 11.38
C PHE A 15 5.32 -0.31 9.99
N ALA A 16 5.98 -1.42 9.62
CA ALA A 16 6.51 -1.60 8.27
C ALA A 16 5.40 -1.55 7.20
N ALA A 17 4.26 -2.20 7.45
CA ALA A 17 3.09 -2.13 6.57
C ALA A 17 2.57 -0.68 6.45
N SER A 18 2.48 0.05 7.56
CA SER A 18 2.11 1.47 7.57
C SER A 18 3.07 2.32 6.72
N ILE A 19 4.38 2.12 6.86
CA ILE A 19 5.38 2.81 6.03
C ILE A 19 5.19 2.47 4.55
N PHE A 20 4.98 1.20 4.22
CA PHE A 20 4.73 0.79 2.84
C PHE A 20 3.53 1.52 2.23
N TYR A 21 2.39 1.52 2.91
CA TYR A 21 1.20 2.23 2.44
C TYR A 21 1.40 3.75 2.38
N ALA A 22 2.23 4.32 3.27
CA ALA A 22 2.56 5.73 3.22
C ALA A 22 3.40 6.08 1.98
N ILE A 23 4.46 5.30 1.72
CA ILE A 23 5.33 5.48 0.55
C ILE A 23 4.52 5.30 -0.74
N ALA A 24 3.72 4.24 -0.84
CA ALA A 24 2.87 4.00 -1.99
C ALA A 24 1.90 5.17 -2.24
N GLY A 25 1.28 5.69 -1.17
CA GLY A 25 0.40 6.85 -1.25
C GLY A 25 1.09 8.10 -1.79
N ILE A 26 2.29 8.41 -1.28
CA ILE A 26 3.10 9.55 -1.74
C ILE A 26 3.49 9.37 -3.21
N VAL A 27 3.95 8.18 -3.60
CA VAL A 27 4.34 7.90 -5.00
C VAL A 27 3.16 8.10 -5.94
N PHE A 28 1.97 7.60 -5.60
CA PHE A 28 0.77 7.81 -6.43
C PHE A 28 0.35 9.28 -6.54
N LEU A 29 0.50 10.06 -5.46
CA LEU A 29 0.24 11.50 -5.50
C LEU A 29 1.27 12.26 -6.35
N ILE A 30 2.54 11.86 -6.32
CA ILE A 30 3.57 12.45 -7.18
C ILE A 30 3.26 12.14 -8.65
N LEU A 31 2.93 10.87 -8.96
CA LEU A 31 2.57 10.45 -10.32
C LEU A 31 1.33 11.17 -10.87
N LEU A 32 0.38 11.51 -9.99
CA LEU A 32 -0.77 12.33 -10.36
C LEU A 32 -0.34 13.71 -10.87
N VAL A 33 0.63 14.35 -10.20
CA VAL A 33 1.11 15.70 -10.55
C VAL A 33 2.04 15.67 -11.76
N THR A 34 2.91 14.67 -11.88
CA THR A 34 3.98 14.66 -12.88
C THR A 34 3.57 14.10 -14.24
N ALA A 35 2.67 13.11 -14.26
CA ALA A 35 2.37 12.37 -15.49
C ALA A 35 0.93 12.56 -15.99
N GLY A 36 0.17 13.48 -15.38
CA GLY A 36 -1.22 13.76 -15.78
C GLY A 36 -2.11 12.51 -15.70
N PHE A 37 -1.70 11.53 -14.89
CA PHE A 37 -2.40 10.27 -14.74
C PHE A 37 -3.83 10.53 -14.25
N PRO A 38 -4.81 9.76 -14.69
CA PRO A 38 -6.21 9.98 -14.39
C PRO A 38 -6.52 10.11 -12.89
N PRO A 39 -7.55 10.88 -12.51
CA PRO A 39 -7.82 11.27 -11.12
C PRO A 39 -7.96 10.10 -10.14
N HIS A 40 -8.34 8.91 -10.64
CA HIS A 40 -8.45 7.71 -9.83
C HIS A 40 -7.13 7.30 -9.16
N LEU A 41 -5.96 7.64 -9.72
CA LEU A 41 -4.67 7.37 -9.08
C LEU A 41 -4.43 8.25 -7.85
N GLY A 42 -4.94 9.48 -7.86
CA GLY A 42 -4.95 10.33 -6.68
C GLY A 42 -5.81 9.75 -5.56
N ILE A 43 -6.99 9.22 -5.91
CA ILE A 43 -7.89 8.57 -4.94
C ILE A 43 -7.23 7.35 -4.31
N ILE A 44 -6.55 6.51 -5.10
CA ILE A 44 -5.78 5.37 -4.61
C ILE A 44 -4.67 5.83 -3.66
N GLY A 45 -3.95 6.89 -4.01
CA GLY A 45 -2.90 7.47 -3.16
C GLY A 45 -3.45 7.95 -1.81
N ILE A 46 -4.58 8.66 -1.80
CA ILE A 46 -5.24 9.11 -0.58
C ILE A 46 -5.69 7.94 0.27
N PHE A 47 -6.33 6.93 -0.31
CA PHE A 47 -6.75 5.73 0.43
C PHE A 47 -5.56 4.96 1.00
N SER A 48 -4.43 4.91 0.29
CA SER A 48 -3.19 4.34 0.80
C SER A 48 -2.67 5.10 2.03
N LEU A 49 -2.69 6.44 2.01
CA LEU A 49 -2.32 7.25 3.18
C LEU A 49 -3.28 7.05 4.37
N ILE A 50 -4.58 6.95 4.12
CA ILE A 50 -5.57 6.67 5.17
C ILE A 50 -5.32 5.28 5.77
N ALA A 51 -5.03 4.27 4.95
CA ALA A 51 -4.68 2.93 5.41
C ALA A 51 -3.38 2.93 6.24
N ALA A 52 -2.37 3.70 5.83
CA ALA A 52 -1.14 3.88 6.59
C ALA A 52 -1.39 4.47 7.98
N TYR A 53 -2.20 5.53 8.06
CA TYR A 53 -2.59 6.16 9.31
C TYR A 53 -3.39 5.20 10.20
N GLY A 54 -4.34 4.48 9.59
CA GLY A 54 -5.17 3.51 10.27
C GLY A 54 -4.37 2.37 10.90
N LEU A 55 -3.38 1.83 10.17
CA LEU A 55 -2.43 0.84 10.69
C LEU A 55 -1.57 1.40 11.83
N PHE A 56 -1.09 2.64 11.70
CA PHE A 56 -0.28 3.30 12.73
C PHE A 56 -1.06 3.52 14.05
N GLN A 57 -2.34 3.84 13.93
CA GLN A 57 -3.25 4.01 15.06
C GLN A 57 -3.89 2.70 15.53
N LYS A 58 -3.52 1.56 14.93
CA LYS A 58 -4.08 0.25 15.22
C LYS A 58 -5.61 0.20 15.15
N ARG A 59 -6.22 0.87 14.16
CA ARG A 59 -7.67 0.88 13.98
C ARG A 59 -8.14 -0.32 13.15
N SER A 60 -9.12 -1.06 13.65
CA SER A 60 -9.71 -2.24 12.98
C SER A 60 -10.33 -1.93 11.60
N TRP A 61 -10.87 -0.72 11.39
CA TRP A 61 -11.41 -0.31 10.08
C TRP A 61 -10.36 -0.28 8.95
N SER A 62 -9.07 -0.23 9.29
CA SER A 62 -7.99 -0.12 8.30
C SER A 62 -7.86 -1.38 7.47
N ILE A 63 -8.28 -2.53 8.02
CA ILE A 63 -8.27 -3.82 7.33
C ILE A 63 -9.19 -3.78 6.12
N TRP A 64 -10.38 -3.19 6.25
CA TRP A 64 -11.32 -3.05 5.14
C TRP A 64 -10.73 -2.20 4.01
N LEU A 65 -10.04 -1.11 4.34
CA LEU A 65 -9.34 -0.30 3.34
C LEU A 65 -8.19 -1.05 2.67
N ILE A 66 -7.42 -1.83 3.44
CA ILE A 66 -6.34 -2.66 2.91
C ILE A 66 -6.87 -3.72 1.94
N VAL A 67 -7.99 -4.36 2.25
CA VAL A 67 -8.62 -5.34 1.36
C VAL A 67 -9.08 -4.68 0.06
N ILE A 68 -9.71 -3.51 0.12
CA ILE A 68 -10.11 -2.76 -1.08
C ILE A 68 -8.87 -2.38 -1.90
N LEU A 69 -7.84 -1.82 -1.25
CA LEU A 69 -6.59 -1.44 -1.89
C LEU A 69 -5.88 -2.64 -2.52
N PHE A 70 -5.95 -3.82 -1.92
CA PHE A 70 -5.35 -5.05 -2.47
C PHE A 70 -5.95 -5.40 -3.84
N PHE A 71 -7.27 -5.38 -3.99
CA PHE A 71 -7.93 -5.66 -5.27
C PHE A 71 -7.63 -4.59 -6.33
N VAL A 72 -7.67 -3.32 -5.92
CA VAL A 72 -7.39 -2.18 -6.80
C VAL A 72 -5.93 -2.21 -7.27
N ALA A 73 -4.99 -2.37 -6.34
CA ALA A 73 -3.56 -2.44 -6.64
C ALA A 73 -3.21 -3.65 -7.50
N THR A 74 -3.85 -4.80 -7.29
CA THR A 74 -3.64 -6.00 -8.11
C THR A 74 -4.10 -5.75 -9.55
N THR A 75 -5.33 -5.26 -9.73
CA THR A 75 -5.87 -4.95 -11.06
C THR A 75 -5.02 -3.91 -11.78
N PHE A 76 -4.66 -2.83 -11.08
CA PHE A 76 -3.82 -1.76 -11.62
C PHE A 76 -2.43 -2.28 -12.02
N SER A 77 -1.80 -3.08 -11.16
CA SER A 77 -0.45 -3.60 -11.43
C SER A 77 -0.43 -4.55 -12.62
N ILE A 78 -1.44 -5.42 -12.75
CA ILE A 78 -1.54 -6.34 -13.89
C ILE A 78 -1.73 -5.56 -15.19
N TYR A 79 -2.63 -4.57 -15.20
CA TYR A 79 -2.85 -3.71 -16.37
C TYR A 79 -1.56 -2.96 -16.77
N MET A 80 -0.89 -2.35 -15.79
CA MET A 80 0.34 -1.59 -16.03
C MET A 80 1.50 -2.49 -16.45
N LEU A 81 1.64 -3.69 -15.86
CA LEU A 81 2.63 -4.67 -16.30
C LEU A 81 2.43 -5.03 -17.77
N HIS A 82 1.20 -5.36 -18.18
CA HIS A 82 0.89 -5.66 -19.57
C HIS A 82 1.25 -4.48 -20.50
N TYR A 83 0.92 -3.26 -20.08
CA TYR A 83 1.26 -2.04 -20.83
C TYR A 83 2.78 -1.88 -21.00
N TYR A 84 3.55 -1.80 -19.92
CA TYR A 84 4.99 -1.52 -20.01
C TYR A 84 5.82 -2.68 -20.58
N LEU A 85 5.41 -3.93 -20.39
CA LEU A 85 6.01 -5.08 -21.10
C LEU A 85 5.85 -4.94 -22.61
N SER A 86 4.68 -4.47 -23.08
CA SER A 86 4.43 -4.26 -24.51
C SER A 86 5.30 -3.13 -25.09
N PHE A 87 5.63 -2.11 -24.30
CA PHE A 87 6.52 -1.01 -24.68
C PHE A 87 8.01 -1.28 -24.40
N SER A 88 8.38 -2.50 -23.98
CA SER A 88 9.76 -2.89 -23.64
C SER A 88 10.40 -2.05 -22.52
N ASP A 89 9.59 -1.46 -21.64
CA ASP A 89 10.07 -0.63 -20.55
C ASP A 89 10.29 -1.49 -19.30
N TYR A 90 11.40 -2.24 -19.31
CA TYR A 90 11.70 -3.27 -18.31
C TYR A 90 11.89 -2.71 -16.90
N LEU A 91 12.41 -1.49 -16.77
CA LEU A 91 12.64 -0.85 -15.47
C LEU A 91 11.30 -0.52 -14.78
N MET A 92 10.36 0.06 -15.53
CA MET A 92 9.02 0.36 -15.01
C MET A 92 8.27 -0.94 -14.68
N SER A 93 8.38 -1.94 -15.56
CA SER A 93 7.78 -3.26 -15.36
C SER A 93 8.29 -3.92 -14.07
N LEU A 94 9.61 -3.85 -13.80
CA LEU A 94 10.20 -4.36 -12.57
C LEU A 94 9.68 -3.63 -11.33
N GLY A 95 9.56 -2.30 -11.40
CA GLY A 95 8.99 -1.49 -10.31
C GLY A 95 7.55 -1.87 -9.97
N ILE A 96 6.71 -2.08 -10.98
CA ILE A 96 5.31 -2.50 -10.80
C ILE A 96 5.23 -3.93 -10.27
N ALA A 97 6.07 -4.84 -10.76
CA ALA A 97 6.15 -6.20 -10.23
C ALA A 97 6.55 -6.20 -8.73
N ALA A 98 7.54 -5.39 -8.35
CA ALA A 98 7.93 -5.23 -6.96
C ALA A 98 6.77 -4.66 -6.12
N TYR A 99 6.07 -3.63 -6.61
CA TYR A 99 4.89 -3.07 -5.95
C TYR A 99 3.78 -4.12 -5.74
N LEU A 100 3.51 -4.95 -6.76
CA LEU A 100 2.52 -6.03 -6.66
C LEU A 100 2.89 -7.04 -5.57
N VAL A 101 4.13 -7.52 -5.57
CA VAL A 101 4.63 -8.50 -4.58
C VAL A 101 4.58 -7.91 -3.16
N LEU A 102 5.06 -6.67 -2.98
CA LEU A 102 5.00 -5.98 -1.69
C LEU A 102 3.57 -5.78 -1.21
N THR A 103 2.66 -5.40 -2.11
CA THR A 103 1.23 -5.26 -1.79
C THR A 103 0.65 -6.56 -1.27
N TRP A 104 0.97 -7.69 -1.91
CA TRP A 104 0.53 -9.01 -1.46
C TRP A 104 1.08 -9.36 -0.09
N ILE A 105 2.39 -9.19 0.13
CA ILE A 105 3.05 -9.47 1.41
C ILE A 105 2.43 -8.65 2.54
N PHE A 106 2.31 -7.32 2.37
CA PHE A 106 1.81 -6.46 3.43
C PHE A 106 0.30 -6.57 3.65
N SER A 107 -0.48 -6.84 2.60
CA SER A 107 -1.91 -7.11 2.74
C SER A 107 -2.15 -8.43 3.49
N ALA A 108 -1.44 -9.50 3.12
CA ALA A 108 -1.53 -10.79 3.81
C ALA A 108 -1.07 -10.68 5.27
N TYR A 109 0.03 -9.95 5.53
CA TYR A 109 0.51 -9.70 6.88
C TYR A 109 -0.53 -8.93 7.71
N ALA A 110 -1.09 -7.85 7.18
CA ALA A 110 -2.12 -7.06 7.86
C ALA A 110 -3.39 -7.87 8.15
N ALA A 111 -3.80 -8.73 7.21
CA ALA A 111 -4.94 -9.62 7.39
C ALA A 111 -4.68 -10.70 8.45
N SER A 112 -3.51 -11.35 8.42
CA SER A 112 -3.11 -12.37 9.40
C SER A 112 -2.99 -11.79 10.82
N LYS A 113 -2.74 -10.48 10.93
CA LYS A 113 -2.59 -9.79 12.21
C LYS A 113 -3.80 -8.97 12.63
N ARG A 114 -4.97 -9.25 12.04
CA ARG A 114 -6.24 -8.61 12.37
C ARG A 114 -6.55 -8.56 13.88
N SER A 115 -6.27 -9.63 14.62
CA SER A 115 -6.61 -9.71 16.05
C SER A 115 -5.89 -8.67 16.91
N SER A 116 -4.75 -8.13 16.48
CA SER A 116 -4.02 -7.08 17.21
C SER A 116 -4.57 -5.66 16.97
N LEU A 117 -5.55 -5.52 16.07
CA LEU A 117 -6.25 -4.27 15.75
C LEU A 117 -7.63 -4.17 16.43
N GLU A 118 -8.11 -5.28 17.01
CA GLU A 118 -9.41 -5.38 17.69
C GLU A 118 -9.29 -5.37 19.24
N SER A 119 -8.06 -5.41 19.79
CA SER A 119 -7.75 -5.31 21.23
C SER A 119 -7.49 -3.89 21.69
#